data_AF-A0A3D0HDL6-F1
#
_entry.id   AF-A0A3D0HDL6-F1
#
_cell.length_a   1.000
_cell.length_b   1.000
_cell.length_c   1.000
_cell.angle_alpha   90.00
_cell.angle_beta   90.00
_cell.angle_gamma   90.00
#
_symmetry.space_group_name_H-M   'P 1'
#
loop_
_entity.id
_entity.type
_entity.pdbx_description
1 polymer ?
#
loop_
_entity_poly.entity_id
_entity_poly.type
_entity_poly.pdbx_seq_one_letter_code
_entity_poly.pdbx_strand_id
1 'polypeptide(L)'
;MASAPWYDLVSVRLIPDVSHTLSMSVSEEFDPENVHALQLLYLAADVALTKEFAVYRLRRVIELCAPALERLGETVSDPDSEEREFSATFKASLRQNLAYWRDQSRILPSLSL
;
A
#
# COMPACT_ATOMS: atom_id res chain seq x y z
N MET A 1 7.13 -14.36 -21.71
CA MET A 1 5.81 -14.75 -21.17
C MET A 1 5.24 -13.57 -20.41
N ALA A 2 3.96 -13.25 -20.60
CA ALA A 2 3.28 -12.25 -19.79
C ALA A 2 2.89 -12.85 -18.43
N SER A 3 2.95 -12.06 -17.36
CA SER A 3 2.41 -12.48 -16.06
C SER A 3 0.89 -12.60 -16.13
N ALA A 4 0.32 -13.54 -15.37
CA ALA A 4 -1.12 -13.56 -15.15
C ALA A 4 -1.58 -12.24 -14.47
N PRO A 5 -2.83 -11.82 -14.66
CA PRO A 5 -3.42 -10.72 -13.89
C PRO A 5 -3.35 -11.00 -12.38
N TRP A 6 -3.34 -9.94 -11.58
CA TRP A 6 -3.42 -10.05 -10.12
C TRP A 6 -4.82 -10.53 -9.71
N TYR A 7 -4.88 -11.45 -8.75
CA TYR A 7 -6.09 -11.99 -8.15
C TYR A 7 -5.86 -12.11 -6.63
N ASP A 8 -6.93 -12.38 -5.88
CA ASP A 8 -6.90 -12.50 -4.40
C ASP A 8 -6.39 -11.24 -3.68
N LEU A 9 -6.76 -10.07 -4.20
CA LEU A 9 -6.42 -8.77 -3.59
C LEU A 9 -7.41 -8.45 -2.47
N VAL A 10 -7.05 -8.81 -1.24
CA VAL A 10 -7.86 -8.58 -0.03
C VAL A 10 -7.07 -7.76 0.99
N SER A 11 -7.71 -6.74 1.57
CA SER A 11 -7.13 -6.00 2.69
C SER A 11 -7.43 -6.70 4.01
N VAL A 12 -6.44 -7.36 4.59
CA VAL A 12 -6.56 -8.01 5.90
C VAL A 12 -6.49 -7.04 7.09
N ARG A 13 -6.11 -5.79 6.87
CA ARG A 13 -5.82 -4.78 7.92
C ARG A 13 -6.96 -4.51 8.89
N LEU A 14 -8.21 -4.63 8.44
CA LEU A 14 -9.38 -4.41 9.29
C LEU A 14 -10.02 -5.70 9.79
N ILE A 15 -9.43 -6.86 9.50
CA ILE A 15 -9.94 -8.14 9.95
C ILE A 15 -9.32 -8.42 11.33
N PRO A 16 -10.14 -8.44 12.40
CA PRO A 16 -9.64 -8.78 13.73
C PRO A 16 -9.17 -10.24 13.76
N ASP A 17 -8.27 -10.55 14.70
CA ASP A 17 -7.82 -11.92 14.99
C ASP A 17 -7.10 -12.64 13.83
N VAL A 18 -6.71 -11.90 12.78
CA VAL A 18 -5.88 -12.39 11.68
C VAL A 18 -4.48 -11.78 11.78
N SER A 19 -3.45 -12.58 11.48
CA SER A 19 -2.08 -12.08 11.39
C SER A 19 -1.97 -11.06 10.25
N HIS A 20 -1.40 -9.89 10.54
CA HIS A 20 -1.13 -8.85 9.54
C HIS A 20 0.31 -8.91 9.02
N THR A 21 1.05 -9.96 9.37
CA THR A 21 2.41 -10.18 8.89
C THR A 21 2.43 -10.36 7.38
N LEU A 22 3.34 -9.69 6.70
CA LEU A 22 3.52 -9.81 5.26
C LEU A 22 3.89 -11.25 4.89
N SER A 23 3.27 -11.79 3.84
CA SER A 23 3.62 -13.13 3.35
C SER A 23 5.02 -13.20 2.73
N MET A 24 5.52 -12.06 2.22
CA MET A 24 6.89 -11.88 1.74
C MET A 24 7.45 -10.63 2.39
N SER A 25 8.64 -10.73 2.98
CA SER A 25 9.31 -9.59 3.61
C SER A 25 9.71 -8.51 2.62
N VAL A 26 9.78 -7.27 3.09
CA VAL A 26 10.41 -6.15 2.39
C VAL A 26 11.75 -5.90 3.05
N SER A 27 12.84 -6.42 2.48
CA SER A 27 14.19 -6.32 3.06
C SER A 27 14.22 -6.83 4.52
N GLU A 28 13.89 -8.10 4.71
CA GLU A 28 13.81 -8.78 6.03
C GLU A 28 12.70 -8.29 6.98
N GLU A 29 12.01 -7.19 6.67
CA GLU A 29 10.87 -6.71 7.46
C GLU A 29 9.57 -7.42 7.06
N PHE A 30 8.92 -8.03 8.05
CA PHE A 30 7.65 -8.75 7.90
C PHE A 30 6.47 -8.00 8.51
N ASP A 31 6.71 -7.06 9.43
CA ASP A 31 5.69 -6.21 10.01
C ASP A 31 5.41 -5.01 9.08
N PRO A 32 4.21 -4.92 8.49
CA PRO A 32 3.87 -3.81 7.59
C PRO A 32 3.95 -2.43 8.27
N GLU A 33 3.85 -2.33 9.59
CA GLU A 33 3.97 -1.07 10.32
C GLU A 33 5.42 -0.56 10.39
N ASN A 34 6.40 -1.46 10.26
CA ASN A 34 7.84 -1.16 10.27
C ASN A 34 8.45 -1.05 8.86
N VAL A 35 7.62 -1.19 7.81
CA VAL A 35 8.08 -0.94 6.43
C VAL A 35 8.07 0.56 6.15
N HIS A 36 9.26 1.13 5.98
CA HIS A 36 9.48 2.53 5.66
C HIS A 36 10.14 2.72 4.29
N ALA A 37 10.37 3.97 3.90
CA ALA A 37 11.09 4.33 2.68
C ALA A 37 12.46 3.63 2.55
N LEU A 38 13.17 3.45 3.67
CA LEU A 38 14.49 2.82 3.67
C LEU A 38 14.42 1.34 3.25
N GLN A 39 13.47 0.57 3.79
CA GLN A 39 13.26 -0.84 3.41
C GLN A 39 12.92 -0.98 1.92
N LEU A 40 12.20 -0.01 1.32
CA LEU A 40 11.96 -0.01 -0.12
C LEU A 40 13.23 0.20 -0.95
N LEU A 41 14.20 0.97 -0.45
CA LEU A 41 15.49 1.15 -1.13
C LEU A 41 16.35 -0.11 -1.04
N TYR A 42 16.41 -0.73 0.14
CA TYR A 42 17.11 -1.99 0.30
C TYR A 42 16.51 -3.08 -0.59
N LEU A 43 15.18 -3.24 -0.59
CA LEU A 43 14.51 -4.18 -1.48
C LEU A 43 14.83 -3.88 -2.95
N ALA A 44 14.81 -2.61 -3.37
CA ALA A 44 15.16 -2.26 -4.74
C ALA A 44 16.59 -2.68 -5.09
N ALA A 45 17.56 -2.45 -4.20
CA ALA A 45 18.93 -2.89 -4.38
C ALA A 45 19.05 -4.44 -4.47
N ASP A 46 18.34 -5.16 -3.59
CA ASP A 46 18.33 -6.62 -3.54
C ASP A 46 17.82 -7.25 -4.86
N VAL A 47 16.89 -6.57 -5.54
CA VAL A 47 16.36 -7.02 -6.84
C VAL A 47 16.98 -6.29 -8.04
N ALA A 48 18.14 -5.64 -7.84
CA ALA A 48 18.91 -4.93 -8.88
C ALA A 48 18.14 -3.80 -9.60
N LEU A 49 17.22 -3.14 -8.88
CA LEU A 49 16.52 -1.93 -9.31
C LEU A 49 17.18 -0.68 -8.73
N THR A 50 17.11 0.43 -9.47
CA THR A 50 17.71 1.68 -9.01
C THR A 50 16.81 2.42 -8.01
N LYS A 51 17.41 3.31 -7.23
CA LYS A 51 16.69 4.23 -6.34
C LYS A 51 15.68 5.08 -7.11
N GLU A 52 16.03 5.57 -8.29
CA GLU A 52 15.16 6.38 -9.15
C GLU A 52 13.92 5.58 -9.55
N PHE A 53 14.08 4.28 -9.83
CA PHE A 53 12.95 3.39 -10.10
C PHE A 53 12.04 3.28 -8.88
N ALA A 54 12.58 3.01 -7.69
CA ALA A 54 11.78 2.91 -6.46
C ALA A 54 11.00 4.22 -6.18
N VAL A 55 11.67 5.37 -6.31
CA VAL A 55 11.05 6.71 -6.17
C VAL A 55 9.92 6.90 -7.18
N TYR A 56 10.18 6.62 -8.46
CA TYR A 56 9.19 6.75 -9.51
C TYR A 56 7.98 5.86 -9.27
N ARG A 57 8.19 4.58 -8.93
CA ARG A 57 7.10 3.61 -8.74
C ARG A 57 6.25 3.95 -7.53
N LEU A 58 6.85 4.30 -6.38
CA LEU A 58 6.08 4.68 -5.20
C LEU A 58 5.19 5.90 -5.47
N ARG A 59 5.76 6.95 -6.09
CA ARG A 59 4.99 8.15 -6.47
C ARG A 59 3.86 7.80 -7.43
N ARG A 60 4.14 6.98 -8.44
CA ARG A 60 3.14 6.58 -9.43
C ARG A 60 1.96 5.83 -8.80
N VAL A 61 2.22 4.93 -7.86
CA VAL A 61 1.15 4.22 -7.13
C VAL A 61 0.32 5.20 -6.32
N ILE A 62 0.96 6.11 -5.57
CA ILE A 62 0.26 7.13 -4.76
C ILE A 62 -0.63 8.01 -5.63
N GLU A 63 -0.13 8.47 -6.78
CA GLU A 63 -0.88 9.29 -7.75
C GLU A 63 -2.11 8.57 -8.31
N LEU A 64 -2.01 7.27 -8.57
CA LEU A 64 -3.12 6.47 -9.09
C LEU A 64 -4.14 6.10 -8.01
N CYS A 65 -3.67 5.80 -6.79
CA CYS A 65 -4.51 5.41 -5.67
C CYS A 65 -5.34 6.58 -5.13
N ALA A 66 -4.80 7.80 -5.09
CA ALA A 66 -5.49 8.97 -4.54
C ALA A 66 -6.88 9.22 -5.16
N PRO A 67 -7.04 9.36 -6.48
CA PRO A 67 -8.36 9.54 -7.10
C PRO A 67 -9.22 8.27 -7.07
N ALA A 68 -8.60 7.07 -7.12
CA ALA A 68 -9.33 5.82 -7.04
C ALA A 68 -10.00 5.63 -5.67
N LEU A 69 -9.32 6.04 -4.60
CA LEU A 69 -9.84 5.97 -3.23
C LEU A 69 -11.09 6.83 -3.06
N GLU A 70 -11.15 8.00 -3.69
CA GLU A 70 -12.34 8.86 -3.57
C GLU A 70 -13.58 8.23 -4.20
N ARG A 71 -13.41 7.44 -5.27
CA ARG A 71 -14.49 6.67 -5.91
C ARG A 71 -14.83 5.36 -5.19
N LEU A 72 -14.10 4.99 -4.14
CA LEU A 72 -14.37 3.79 -3.38
C LEU A 72 -15.76 3.86 -2.74
N GLY A 73 -16.56 2.83 -2.99
CA GLY A 73 -17.95 2.71 -2.54
C GLY A 73 -19.00 3.07 -3.58
N GLU A 74 -18.64 3.79 -4.67
CA GLU A 74 -19.59 4.19 -5.72
C GLU A 74 -20.21 2.98 -6.45
N THR A 75 -19.54 1.83 -6.42
CA THR A 75 -19.96 0.61 -7.12
C THR A 75 -20.77 -0.35 -6.24
N VAL A 76 -20.93 -0.06 -4.95
CA VAL A 76 -21.70 -0.91 -4.03
C VAL A 76 -23.17 -0.55 -4.16
N SER A 77 -23.99 -1.50 -4.60
CA SER A 77 -25.43 -1.29 -4.78
C SER A 77 -26.17 -1.54 -3.47
N ASP A 78 -26.86 -0.51 -2.98
CA ASP A 78 -27.76 -0.54 -1.80
C ASP A 78 -27.15 -1.20 -0.55
N PRO A 79 -26.02 -0.67 -0.02
CA PRO A 79 -25.40 -1.23 1.17
C PRO A 79 -26.30 -1.08 2.38
N ASP A 80 -26.28 -2.01 3.32
CA ASP A 80 -26.93 -1.85 4.62
C ASP A 80 -26.15 -0.88 5.54
N SER A 81 -26.60 -0.72 6.80
CA SER A 81 -25.91 0.17 7.75
C SER A 81 -24.52 -0.31 8.13
N GLU A 82 -24.32 -1.62 8.29
CA GLU A 82 -23.05 -2.22 8.70
C GLU A 82 -22.05 -2.16 7.54
N GLU A 83 -22.49 -2.44 6.31
CA GLU A 83 -21.67 -2.33 5.10
C GLU A 83 -21.21 -0.89 4.84
N ARG A 84 -22.07 0.10 5.13
CA ARG A 84 -21.70 1.53 5.06
C ARG A 84 -20.65 1.89 6.11
N GLU A 85 -20.83 1.43 7.35
CA GLU A 85 -19.88 1.68 8.44
C GLU A 85 -18.51 1.04 8.15
N PHE A 86 -18.51 -0.20 7.69
CA PHE A 86 -17.31 -0.90 7.25
C PHE A 86 -16.63 -0.13 6.11
N SER A 87 -17.38 0.26 5.08
CA SER A 87 -16.83 1.00 3.93
C SER A 87 -16.21 2.34 4.34
N ALA A 88 -16.85 3.06 5.28
CA ALA A 88 -16.32 4.31 5.81
C ALA A 88 -15.01 4.10 6.58
N THR A 89 -14.97 3.08 7.45
CA THR A 89 -13.79 2.71 8.24
C THR A 89 -12.64 2.26 7.34
N PHE A 90 -12.94 1.43 6.33
CA PHE A 90 -11.98 0.97 5.34
C PHE A 90 -11.40 2.12 4.52
N LYS A 91 -12.25 3.03 4.03
CA LYS A 91 -11.82 4.22 3.31
C LYS A 91 -10.93 5.12 4.19
N ALA A 92 -11.27 5.29 5.46
CA ALA A 92 -10.47 6.07 6.41
C ALA A 92 -9.08 5.44 6.64
N SER A 93 -9.02 4.13 6.86
CA SER A 93 -7.76 3.38 7.02
C SER A 93 -6.85 3.52 5.78
N LEU A 94 -7.42 3.36 4.58
CA LEU A 94 -6.67 3.54 3.33
C LEU A 94 -6.17 4.98 3.15
N ARG A 95 -6.96 5.99 3.55
CA ARG A 95 -6.52 7.40 3.50
C ARG A 95 -5.32 7.65 4.41
N GLN A 96 -5.35 7.10 5.64
CA GLN A 96 -4.23 7.21 6.57
C GLN A 96 -2.97 6.55 5.98
N ASN A 97 -3.11 5.35 5.43
CA ASN A 97 -1.99 4.64 4.81
C ASN A 97 -1.40 5.40 3.61
N LEU A 98 -2.26 5.95 2.75
CA LEU A 98 -1.85 6.73 1.59
C LEU A 98 -1.15 8.02 2.00
N ALA A 99 -1.60 8.68 3.08
CA ALA A 99 -0.94 9.86 3.63
C ALA A 99 0.46 9.52 4.15
N TYR A 100 0.60 8.44 4.92
CA TYR A 100 1.89 7.95 5.39
C TYR A 100 2.85 7.69 4.22
N TRP A 101 2.42 6.95 3.21
CA TRP A 101 3.26 6.65 2.04
C TRP A 101 3.58 7.88 1.19
N ARG A 102 2.70 8.88 1.17
CA ARG A 102 2.99 10.19 0.56
C ARG A 102 4.13 10.89 1.29
N ASP A 103 4.18 10.85 2.61
CA ASP A 103 5.29 11.41 3.38
C ASP A 103 6.59 10.62 3.16
N GLN A 104 6.51 9.29 3.19
CA GLN A 104 7.65 8.42 2.85
C GLN A 104 8.21 8.72 1.43
N SER A 105 7.35 9.00 0.45
CA SER A 105 7.77 9.33 -0.93
C SER A 105 8.52 10.66 -1.06
N ARG A 106 8.38 11.55 -0.08
CA ARG A 106 9.09 12.85 -0.03
C ARG A 106 10.51 12.68 0.50
N ILE A 107 10.71 11.78 1.46
CA ILE A 107 12.02 11.50 2.06
C ILE A 107 12.85 10.50 1.24
N LEU A 108 12.20 9.56 0.54
CA LEU A 108 12.86 8.50 -0.23
C LEU A 108 13.99 9.01 -1.17
N PRO A 109 13.84 10.14 -1.90
CA PRO A 109 14.90 10.66 -2.77
C PRO A 109 16.13 11.19 -2.02
N SER A 110 16.01 11.56 -0.74
CA SER A 110 17.14 12.06 0.06
C SER A 110 17.87 10.98 0.85
N LEU A 111 17.30 9.78 0.96
CA LEU A 111 17.94 8.66 1.65
C LEU A 111 19.15 8.12 0.87
N SER A 112 20.18 7.67 1.58
CA SER A 112 21.36 7.00 1.03
C SER A 112 21.38 5.55 1.45
N LEU A 113 21.77 4.67 0.53
CA LEU A 113 22.09 3.28 0.80
C LEU A 113 23.55 3.16 1.25
#